data_AF-A0AAU0SD39-F1
#
_entry.id   AF-A0AAU0SD39-F1
#
_cell.length_a   1.000
_cell.length_b   1.000
_cell.length_c   1.000
_cell.angle_alpha   90.00
_cell.angle_beta   90.00
_cell.angle_gamma   90.00
#
_symmetry.space_group_name_H-M   'P 1'
#
loop_
_entity.id
_entity.type
_entity.pdbx_description
1 polymer ?
#
loop_
_entity_poly.entity_id
_entity_poly.type
_entity_poly.pdbx_seq_one_letter_code
_entity_poly.pdbx_strand_id
1 'polypeptide(L)'
;MNYSAAYFQDYLQTAFRIELLDGQSLALCLDQISVRDNAAFHQFSLFFLCQGGLQLQQGTYCLQHDSLAPLSIFLVPIACTGNVYRYQAAFSVALPAAGSES
;
A
#
# COMPACT_ATOMS: atom_id res chain seq x y z
N MET A 1 -3.23 13.75 5.16
CA MET A 1 -2.09 12.89 5.51
C MET A 1 -1.16 12.88 4.30
N ASN A 2 0.13 13.15 4.44
CA ASN A 2 1.09 13.02 3.34
C ASN A 2 1.78 11.66 3.47
N TYR A 3 1.52 10.74 2.55
CA TYR A 3 2.14 9.42 2.55
C TYR A 3 3.51 9.49 1.86
N SER A 4 4.52 8.86 2.45
CA SER A 4 5.85 8.74 1.86
C SER A 4 6.40 7.34 2.08
N ALA A 5 7.35 6.91 1.25
CA ALA A 5 8.04 5.63 1.46
C ALA A 5 8.70 5.55 2.84
N ALA A 6 9.36 6.64 3.27
CA ALA A 6 10.02 6.72 4.57
C ALA A 6 9.04 6.53 5.74
N TYR A 7 7.80 7.06 5.62
CA TYR A 7 6.75 6.84 6.62
C TYR A 7 6.41 5.36 6.81
N PHE A 8 6.52 4.53 5.75
CA PHE A 8 6.20 3.10 5.83
C PHE A 8 7.39 2.21 6.20
N GLN A 9 8.61 2.76 6.24
CA GLN A 9 9.83 1.98 6.40
C GLN A 9 9.89 1.23 7.73
N ASP A 10 9.40 1.84 8.81
CA ASP A 10 9.36 1.23 10.15
C ASP A 10 8.31 0.11 10.28
N TYR A 11 7.44 -0.05 9.28
CA TYR A 11 6.37 -1.06 9.25
C TYR A 11 6.64 -2.16 8.22
N LEU A 12 7.85 -2.22 7.67
CA LEU A 12 8.27 -3.32 6.81
C LEU A 12 8.23 -4.64 7.61
N GLN A 13 7.72 -5.69 7.00
CA GLN A 13 7.51 -7.01 7.60
C GLN A 13 6.51 -7.03 8.78
N THR A 14 5.72 -5.97 8.96
CA THR A 14 4.60 -5.97 9.93
C THR A 14 3.26 -6.16 9.24
N ALA A 15 2.26 -6.58 10.00
CA ALA A 15 0.93 -6.89 9.50
C ALA A 15 -0.01 -5.68 9.64
N PHE A 16 -0.71 -5.37 8.55
CA PHE A 16 -1.87 -4.51 8.51
C PHE A 16 -3.13 -5.38 8.48
N ARG A 17 -4.22 -4.91 9.07
CA ARG A 17 -5.50 -5.61 9.12
C ARG A 17 -6.55 -4.88 8.29
N ILE A 18 -7.37 -5.64 7.57
CA ILE A 18 -8.58 -5.16 6.90
C ILE A 18 -9.75 -5.89 7.52
N GLU A 19 -10.74 -5.13 7.98
CA GLU A 19 -12.04 -5.66 8.41
C GLU A 19 -12.98 -5.69 7.19
N LEU A 20 -13.53 -6.87 6.91
CA LEU A 20 -14.48 -7.12 5.83
C LEU A 20 -15.92 -7.02 6.35
N LEU A 21 -16.88 -6.81 5.44
CA LEU A 21 -18.29 -6.57 5.78
C LEU A 21 -18.98 -7.76 6.47
N ASP A 22 -18.46 -8.97 6.26
CA ASP A 22 -18.96 -10.21 6.88
C ASP A 22 -18.34 -10.48 8.27
N GLY A 23 -17.56 -9.52 8.80
CA GLY A 23 -16.87 -9.65 10.08
C GLY A 23 -15.59 -10.49 10.02
N GLN A 24 -15.16 -10.92 8.82
CA GLN A 24 -13.84 -11.51 8.64
C GLN A 24 -12.76 -10.42 8.67
N SER A 25 -11.60 -10.77 9.20
CA SER A 25 -10.41 -9.93 9.10
C SER A 25 -9.35 -10.59 8.25
N LEU A 26 -8.66 -9.79 7.43
CA LEU A 26 -7.56 -10.23 6.60
C LEU A 26 -6.27 -9.54 7.04
N ALA A 27 -5.21 -10.33 7.21
CA ALA A 27 -3.88 -9.81 7.52
C ALA A 27 -3.05 -9.64 6.24
N LEU A 28 -2.56 -8.43 6.02
CA LEU A 28 -1.67 -8.04 4.93
C LEU A 28 -0.30 -7.67 5.50
N CYS A 29 0.72 -8.51 5.27
CA CYS A 29 2.09 -8.20 5.66
C CYS A 29 2.72 -7.25 4.63
N LEU A 30 3.29 -6.14 5.07
CA LEU A 30 4.05 -5.24 4.19
C LEU A 30 5.41 -5.88 3.84
N ASP A 31 5.50 -6.49 2.68
CA ASP A 31 6.67 -7.26 2.25
C ASP A 31 7.79 -6.37 1.70
N GLN A 32 7.40 -5.39 0.88
CA GLN A 32 8.37 -4.58 0.15
C GLN A 32 7.88 -3.15 -0.04
N ILE A 33 8.82 -2.20 0.01
CA ILE A 33 8.64 -0.83 -0.43
C ILE A 33 9.56 -0.61 -1.63
N SER A 34 9.03 -0.03 -2.70
CA SER A 34 9.81 0.33 -3.88
C SER A 34 9.64 1.81 -4.17
N VAL A 35 10.75 2.53 -4.32
CA VAL A 35 10.77 3.96 -4.63
C VAL A 35 11.24 4.13 -6.08
N ARG A 36 10.53 4.97 -6.82
CA ARG A 36 10.87 5.36 -8.19
C ARG A 36 10.66 6.86 -8.33
N ASP A 37 11.75 7.59 -8.17
CA ASP A 37 11.76 9.03 -8.38
C ASP A 37 12.26 9.36 -9.78
N ASN A 38 11.65 10.37 -10.39
CA ASN A 38 12.13 10.98 -11.61
C ASN A 38 11.93 12.50 -11.57
N ALA A 39 12.41 13.21 -12.59
CA ALA A 39 12.37 14.67 -12.64
C ALA A 39 10.94 15.27 -12.61
N ALA A 40 9.91 14.48 -12.93
CA ALA A 40 8.52 14.93 -13.00
C ALA A 40 7.64 14.37 -11.88
N PHE A 41 8.02 13.27 -11.23
CA PHE A 41 7.20 12.58 -10.24
C PHE A 41 8.04 12.00 -9.10
N HIS A 42 7.52 12.14 -7.88
CA HIS A 42 7.90 11.29 -6.74
C HIS A 42 6.93 10.12 -6.68
N GLN A 43 7.43 8.89 -6.81
CA GLN A 43 6.58 7.68 -6.80
C GLN A 43 7.13 6.63 -5.87
N PHE A 44 6.23 5.96 -5.16
CA PHE A 44 6.58 4.76 -4.41
C PHE A 44 5.44 3.75 -4.44
N SER A 45 5.77 2.49 -4.19
CA SER A 45 4.80 1.40 -4.09
C SER A 45 5.03 0.61 -2.82
N LEU A 46 3.94 0.21 -2.19
CA LEU A 46 3.90 -0.75 -1.10
C LEU A 46 3.42 -2.09 -1.67
N PHE A 47 4.12 -3.17 -1.35
CA PHE A 47 3.72 -4.51 -1.73
C PHE A 47 3.34 -5.29 -0.49
N PHE A 48 2.13 -5.84 -0.51
CA PHE A 48 1.59 -6.61 0.58
C PHE A 48 1.46 -8.08 0.20
N LEU A 49 1.69 -8.96 1.17
CA LEU A 49 1.42 -10.39 1.08
C LEU A 49 0.27 -10.77 2.00
N CYS A 50 -0.62 -11.61 1.49
CA CYS A 50 -1.66 -12.27 2.27
C CYS A 50 -1.49 -13.77 2.17
N GLN A 51 -1.41 -14.45 3.32
CA GLN A 51 -1.36 -15.91 3.36
C GLN A 51 -2.74 -16.46 3.70
N GLY A 52 -3.30 -17.25 2.78
CA GLY A 52 -4.65 -17.78 2.93
C GLY A 52 -5.72 -16.70 2.94
N GLY A 53 -6.97 -17.15 2.90
CA GLY A 53 -8.14 -16.26 2.92
C GLY A 53 -8.68 -15.93 1.53
N LEU A 54 -9.57 -14.94 1.52
CA LEU A 54 -10.25 -14.45 0.31
C LEU A 54 -9.30 -13.58 -0.52
N GLN A 55 -9.30 -13.77 -1.84
CA GLN A 55 -8.66 -12.81 -2.74
C GLN A 55 -9.42 -11.48 -2.73
N LEU A 56 -8.75 -10.41 -2.29
CA LEU A 56 -9.30 -9.07 -2.41
C LEU A 56 -9.35 -8.65 -3.88
N GLN A 57 -10.46 -8.02 -4.26
CA GLN A 57 -10.57 -7.36 -5.56
C GLN A 57 -9.79 -6.04 -5.53
N GLN A 58 -9.56 -5.43 -6.70
CA GLN A 58 -9.02 -4.08 -6.74
C GLN A 58 -9.99 -3.10 -6.07
N GLY A 59 -9.48 -2.23 -5.20
CA GLY A 59 -10.34 -1.30 -4.46
C GLY A 59 -9.64 -0.57 -3.33
N THR A 60 -10.34 0.40 -2.75
CA THR A 60 -9.87 1.12 -1.56
C THR A 60 -10.31 0.38 -0.31
N TYR A 61 -9.34 0.04 0.53
CA TYR A 61 -9.54 -0.65 1.80
C TYR A 61 -9.05 0.22 2.96
N CYS A 62 -9.69 0.05 4.12
CA CYS A 62 -9.24 0.65 5.36
C CYS A 62 -8.23 -0.30 6.03
N LEU A 63 -6.95 0.03 5.96
CA LEU A 63 -5.86 -0.71 6.59
C LEU A 63 -5.66 -0.18 8.01
N GLN A 64 -5.68 -1.09 8.97
CA GLN A 64 -5.41 -0.82 10.38
C GLN A 64 -4.05 -1.39 10.77
N HIS A 65 -3.30 -0.66 11.59
CA HIS A 65 -2.03 -1.11 12.15
C HIS A 65 -1.94 -0.58 13.58
N ASP A 66 -1.37 -1.36 14.50
CA ASP A 66 -1.45 -1.08 15.94
C ASP A 66 -0.80 0.25 16.34
N SER A 67 0.24 0.66 15.59
CA SER A 67 0.97 1.91 15.82
C SER A 67 0.53 3.09 14.94
N LEU A 68 -0.47 2.90 14.07
CA LEU A 68 -0.89 3.92 13.09
C LEU A 68 -2.38 4.23 13.17
N ALA A 69 -2.75 5.46 12.80
CA ALA A 69 -4.13 5.76 12.48
C ALA A 69 -4.59 4.94 11.27
N PRO A 70 -5.89 4.59 11.16
CA PRO A 70 -6.42 3.86 10.00
C PRO A 70 -6.12 4.57 8.68
N LEU A 71 -5.73 3.79 7.68
CA LEU A 71 -5.28 4.27 6.38
C LEU A 71 -6.21 3.81 5.27
N SER A 72 -6.79 4.73 4.50
CA SER A 72 -7.49 4.38 3.27
C SER A 72 -6.49 4.20 2.13
N ILE A 73 -6.31 2.96 1.68
CA ILE A 73 -5.29 2.58 0.68
C ILE A 73 -5.96 1.84 -0.47
N PHE A 74 -5.66 2.27 -1.70
CA PHE A 74 -6.08 1.57 -2.92
C PHE A 74 -5.14 0.40 -3.17
N LEU A 75 -5.67 -0.83 -3.13
CA LEU A 75 -4.95 -2.07 -3.36
C LEU A 75 -5.31 -2.64 -4.73
N VAL A 76 -4.30 -3.12 -5.46
CA VAL A 76 -4.46 -3.87 -6.70
C VAL A 76 -3.86 -5.27 -6.51
N PRO A 77 -4.59 -6.36 -6.77
CA PRO A 77 -4.01 -7.70 -6.80
C PRO A 77 -3.07 -7.83 -8.00
N ILE A 78 -1.81 -8.21 -7.77
CA ILE A 78 -0.79 -8.30 -8.82
C ILE A 78 -0.30 -9.73 -9.08
N ALA A 79 -0.48 -10.64 -8.12
CA ALA A 79 -0.12 -12.05 -8.28
C ALA A 79 -0.91 -12.94 -7.32
N CYS A 80 -1.07 -14.20 -7.71
CA CYS A 80 -1.53 -15.30 -6.87
C CYS A 80 -0.59 -16.48 -7.10
N THR A 81 -0.01 -17.02 -6.03
CA THR A 81 0.89 -18.18 -6.09
C THR A 81 0.52 -19.16 -5.00
N GLY A 82 -0.13 -20.26 -5.37
CA GLY A 82 -0.70 -21.20 -4.42
C GLY A 82 -1.73 -20.52 -3.53
N ASN A 83 -1.45 -20.45 -2.24
CA ASN A 83 -2.31 -19.82 -1.23
C ASN A 83 -1.80 -18.43 -0.79
N VAL A 84 -0.93 -17.80 -1.59
CA VAL A 84 -0.35 -16.49 -1.30
C VAL A 84 -0.81 -15.49 -2.35
N TYR A 85 -1.45 -14.42 -1.90
CA TYR A 85 -1.86 -13.29 -2.73
C TYR A 85 -0.91 -12.12 -2.52
N ARG A 86 -0.53 -11.46 -3.61
CA ARG A 86 0.31 -10.26 -3.59
C ARG A 86 -0.49 -9.07 -4.08
N TYR A 87 -0.43 -7.98 -3.34
CA TYR A 87 -1.10 -6.72 -3.63
C TYR A 87 -0.10 -5.58 -3.76
N GLN A 88 -0.45 -4.58 -4.56
CA GLN A 88 0.31 -3.34 -4.69
C GLN A 88 -0.58 -2.15 -4.35
N ALA A 89 -0.03 -1.20 -3.59
CA ALA A 89 -0.53 0.16 -3.50
C ALA A 89 0.50 1.09 -4.13
N ALA A 90 0.10 1.82 -5.16
CA ALA A 90 0.99 2.75 -5.88
C ALA A 90 0.63 4.19 -5.52
N PHE A 91 1.65 4.98 -5.17
CA PHE A 91 1.55 6.38 -4.83
C PHE A 91 2.41 7.18 -5.80
N SER A 92 1.86 8.28 -6.32
CA SER A 92 2.55 9.16 -7.25
C SER A 92 2.11 10.59 -7.00
N VAL A 93 3.08 11.49 -6.82
CA VAL A 93 2.86 12.93 -6.70
C VAL A 93 3.69 13.62 -7.79
N ALA A 94 3.05 14.50 -8.57
CA ALA A 94 3.74 15.30 -9.56
C ALA A 94 4.62 16.34 -8.86
N LEU A 95 5.86 16.47 -9.31
CA LEU A 95 6.75 17.53 -8.89
C LEU A 95 6.40 18.80 -9.67
N PRO A 96 6.43 19.98 -9.02
CA PRO A 96 6.25 21.24 -9.74
C PRO A 96 7.32 21.36 -10.82
N ALA A 97 6.94 21.75 -12.04
CA ALA A 97 7.88 22.03 -13.10
C ALA A 97 8.82 23.16 -12.63
N ALA A 98 10.13 22.96 -12.78
CA ALA A 98 11.10 24.03 -12.54
C ALA A 98 10.84 25.15 -13.57
N GLY A 99 10.17 26.21 -13.14
CA GLY A 99 9.86 27.40 -13.96
C GLY A 99 8.40 27.50 -14.39
N SER A 100 7.56 28.05 -13.52
CA SER A 100 6.34 28.78 -13.89
C SER A 100 6.13 29.90 -12.89
N GLU A 101 7.18 30.67 -12.63
CA GLU A 101 7.00 32.04 -12.11
C GLU A 101 7.00 32.95 -13.35
N SER A 102 5.91 33.70 -13.48
CA SER A 102 5.61 34.60 -14.61
C SER A 102 6.51 35.82 -14.64
#